data_AF-A0A1G2FFG1-F1
#
_entry.id   AF-A0A1G2FFG1-F1
#
_cell.length_a   1.000
_cell.length_b   1.000
_cell.length_c   1.000
_cell.angle_alpha   90.00
_cell.angle_beta   90.00
_cell.angle_gamma   90.00
#
_symmetry.space_group_name_H-M   'P 1'
#
loop_
_entity.id
_entity.type
_entity.pdbx_description
1 polymer ?
#
loop_
_entity_poly.entity_id
_entity_poly.type
_entity_poly.pdbx_seq_one_letter_code
_entity_poly.pdbx_strand_id
1 'polypeptide(L)'
;MNFKKSREIFSFPGAPKEEQERFQEQGEELGRKRVEADQRSPEFKEHKEFLDKVDFKLLQEIFRELAEKSSLDPKQMNFLGPERIVDGSFGNIGEYNSYKNIIGLSHWNIEKNAEQENLDIYLLTLKTLIHEETHATSRIECYQDMQLKNIAREKMGFAQAVRETTEQGSRWKIFFFDFNEGITEKICREVMREYSIRSQSINHQAVEKFLELSPIYKDAREMVDTIISVFAKKTGFSPDFIWKGFIRGLYQGDDLYKKELYDLFEETLGVSSVDALARGELPIGTQKDQVDLSAKTKESTKLKERLIKIFQRMRHIQTKKVV
;
A
#
# COMPACT_ATOMS: atom_id res chain seq x y z
N MET A 1 -18.32 -17.26 14.21
CA MET A 1 -18.00 -16.09 13.38
C MET A 1 -17.87 -16.55 11.94
N ASN A 2 -18.52 -15.87 10.98
CA ASN A 2 -18.33 -16.12 9.56
C ASN A 2 -17.18 -15.23 9.07
N PHE A 3 -15.98 -15.80 8.94
CA PHE A 3 -14.85 -15.10 8.33
C PHE A 3 -15.14 -14.88 6.84
N LYS A 4 -14.96 -13.65 6.35
CA LYS A 4 -14.99 -13.39 4.90
C LYS A 4 -13.77 -14.06 4.26
N LYS A 5 -13.97 -14.75 3.14
CA LYS A 5 -12.87 -15.28 2.33
C LYS A 5 -11.95 -14.14 1.89
N SER A 6 -10.64 -14.33 2.04
CA SER A 6 -9.63 -13.37 1.58
C SER A 6 -9.77 -13.10 0.08
N ARG A 7 -9.55 -11.86 -0.36
CA ARG A 7 -9.51 -11.47 -1.80
C ARG A 7 -8.21 -11.88 -2.48
N GLU A 8 -7.21 -12.33 -1.73
CA GLU A 8 -5.91 -12.70 -2.26
C GLU A 8 -6.05 -13.71 -3.39
N ILE A 9 -5.50 -13.34 -4.54
CA ILE A 9 -5.43 -14.27 -5.65
C ILE A 9 -4.16 -15.08 -5.45
N PHE A 10 -4.36 -16.28 -4.92
CA PHE A 10 -3.39 -17.34 -4.98
C PHE A 10 -3.46 -17.96 -6.37
N SER A 11 -2.71 -17.40 -7.32
CA SER A 11 -2.68 -17.93 -8.68
C SER A 11 -1.43 -18.77 -8.88
N PHE A 12 -1.63 -19.99 -9.37
CA PHE A 12 -0.58 -20.73 -10.04
C PHE A 12 -0.83 -20.60 -11.54
N PRO A 13 0.10 -20.04 -12.33
CA PRO A 13 0.02 -20.18 -13.78
C PRO A 13 0.00 -21.67 -14.13
N GLY A 14 -1.18 -22.20 -14.46
CA GLY A 14 -1.39 -23.59 -14.88
C GLY A 14 -1.78 -24.60 -13.80
N ALA A 15 -1.87 -24.25 -12.50
CA ALA A 15 -2.35 -25.24 -11.51
C ALA A 15 -3.88 -25.31 -11.45
N PRO A 16 -4.45 -26.48 -11.12
CA PRO A 16 -5.88 -26.68 -10.95
C PRO A 16 -6.48 -25.71 -9.92
N LYS A 17 -7.73 -25.29 -10.17
CA LYS A 17 -8.49 -24.40 -9.27
C LYS A 17 -8.57 -24.95 -7.83
N GLU A 18 -8.69 -26.27 -7.70
CA GLU A 18 -8.76 -26.96 -6.40
C GLU A 18 -7.51 -26.76 -5.55
N GLU A 19 -6.33 -26.66 -6.16
CA GLU A 19 -5.08 -26.40 -5.43
C GLU A 19 -5.00 -24.96 -4.93
N GLN A 20 -5.54 -24.00 -5.72
CA GLN A 20 -5.68 -22.60 -5.32
C GLN A 20 -6.61 -22.46 -4.12
N GLU A 21 -7.77 -23.11 -4.17
CA GLU A 21 -8.75 -23.10 -3.09
C GLU A 21 -8.18 -23.72 -1.81
N ARG A 22 -7.49 -24.87 -1.90
CA ARG A 22 -6.84 -25.50 -0.74
C ARG A 22 -5.76 -24.64 -0.09
N PHE A 23 -4.94 -23.95 -0.88
CA PHE A 23 -3.89 -23.09 -0.35
C PHE A 23 -4.47 -21.88 0.39
N GLN A 24 -5.52 -21.28 -0.18
CA GLN A 24 -6.27 -20.21 0.49
C GLN A 24 -6.89 -20.69 1.81
N GLU A 25 -7.56 -21.84 1.82
CA GLU A 25 -8.16 -22.41 3.04
C GLU A 25 -7.12 -22.68 4.12
N GLN A 26 -5.93 -23.15 3.74
CA GLN A 26 -4.83 -23.35 4.69
C GLN A 26 -4.35 -22.02 5.29
N GLY A 27 -4.19 -20.98 4.47
CA GLY A 27 -3.83 -19.63 4.94
C GLY A 27 -4.86 -19.06 5.91
N GLU A 28 -6.14 -19.16 5.56
CA GLU A 28 -7.27 -18.73 6.40
C GLU A 28 -7.31 -19.49 7.74
N GLU A 29 -7.05 -20.80 7.72
CA GLU A 29 -6.98 -21.63 8.92
C GLU A 29 -5.83 -21.22 9.85
N LEU A 30 -4.66 -20.95 9.28
CA LEU A 30 -3.48 -20.50 10.03
C LEU A 30 -3.71 -19.11 10.64
N GLY A 31 -4.34 -18.20 9.89
CA GLY A 31 -4.76 -16.89 10.39
C GLY A 31 -5.71 -17.03 11.58
N ARG A 32 -6.76 -17.85 11.45
CA ARG A 32 -7.70 -18.12 12.54
C ARG A 32 -7.01 -18.67 13.79
N LYS A 33 -6.15 -19.68 13.63
CA LYS A 33 -5.39 -20.26 14.75
C LYS A 33 -4.50 -19.22 15.43
N ARG A 34 -3.88 -18.32 14.66
CA ARG A 34 -3.06 -17.25 15.22
C ARG A 34 -3.90 -16.27 16.04
N VAL A 35 -5.05 -15.84 15.52
CA VAL A 35 -6.00 -14.98 16.25
C VAL A 35 -6.48 -15.65 17.53
N GLU A 36 -6.87 -16.92 17.48
CA GLU A 36 -7.32 -17.66 18.67
C GLU A 36 -6.23 -17.84 19.72
N ALA A 37 -4.97 -18.04 19.29
CA ALA A 37 -3.84 -18.12 20.19
C ALA A 37 -3.55 -16.76 20.85
N ASP A 38 -3.60 -15.69 20.06
CA ASP A 38 -3.40 -14.31 20.53
C ASP A 38 -4.48 -13.92 21.54
N GLN A 39 -5.75 -14.17 21.26
CA GLN A 39 -6.86 -13.88 22.18
C GLN A 39 -6.77 -14.60 23.54
N ARG A 40 -5.93 -15.63 23.67
CA ARG A 40 -5.67 -16.36 24.91
C ARG A 40 -4.40 -15.88 25.63
N SER A 41 -3.60 -15.00 25.02
CA SER A 41 -2.38 -14.47 25.63
C SER A 41 -2.73 -13.42 26.69
N PRO A 42 -1.93 -13.33 27.78
CA PRO A 42 -2.04 -12.23 28.74
C PRO A 42 -1.86 -10.84 28.10
N GLU A 43 -0.97 -10.74 27.12
CA GLU A 43 -0.59 -9.51 26.42
C GLU A 43 -1.74 -8.95 25.55
N PHE A 44 -2.68 -9.82 25.13
CA PHE A 44 -3.84 -9.40 24.36
C PHE A 44 -4.73 -8.37 25.05
N LYS A 45 -4.65 -8.23 26.38
CA LYS A 45 -5.49 -7.27 27.12
C LYS A 45 -5.26 -5.82 26.65
N GLU A 46 -4.00 -5.39 26.59
CA GLU A 46 -3.64 -4.02 26.19
C GLU A 46 -3.96 -3.79 24.72
N HIS A 47 -3.69 -4.80 23.89
CA HIS A 47 -4.04 -4.79 22.48
C HIS A 47 -5.55 -4.64 22.28
N LYS A 48 -6.35 -5.40 23.03
CA LYS A 48 -7.82 -5.33 23.01
C LYS A 48 -8.33 -3.96 23.48
N GLU A 49 -7.76 -3.37 24.53
CA GLU A 49 -8.13 -2.03 25.00
C GLU A 49 -7.90 -0.95 23.93
N PHE A 50 -6.84 -1.09 23.12
CA PHE A 50 -6.64 -0.25 21.94
C PHE A 50 -7.72 -0.51 20.88
N LEU A 51 -7.93 -1.77 20.49
CA LEU A 51 -8.90 -2.16 19.46
C LEU A 51 -10.33 -1.72 19.80
N ASP A 52 -10.73 -1.83 21.06
CA ASP A 52 -12.06 -1.42 21.55
C ASP A 52 -12.29 0.11 21.46
N LYS A 53 -11.22 0.92 21.36
CA LYS A 53 -11.29 2.39 21.18
C LYS A 53 -11.38 2.81 19.71
N VAL A 54 -11.04 1.92 18.79
CA VAL A 54 -11.04 2.23 17.35
C VAL A 54 -12.44 2.00 16.78
N ASP A 55 -13.01 3.04 16.15
CA ASP A 55 -14.25 2.90 15.38
C ASP A 55 -13.94 2.28 14.01
N PHE A 56 -13.89 0.95 13.98
CA PHE A 56 -13.66 0.18 12.76
C PHE A 56 -14.75 0.38 11.70
N LYS A 57 -15.97 0.74 12.10
CA LYS A 57 -17.05 1.03 11.15
C LYS A 57 -16.75 2.33 10.41
N LEU A 58 -16.32 3.37 11.14
CA LEU A 58 -15.89 4.64 10.55
C LEU A 58 -14.64 4.46 9.68
N LEU A 59 -13.64 3.69 10.14
CA LEU A 59 -12.46 3.39 9.30
C LEU A 59 -12.86 2.70 8.00
N GLN A 60 -13.71 1.67 8.07
CA GLN A 60 -14.20 0.98 6.88
C GLN A 60 -14.95 1.94 5.93
N GLU A 61 -15.77 2.85 6.47
CA GLU A 61 -16.47 3.85 5.66
C GLU A 61 -15.50 4.78 4.92
N ILE A 62 -14.47 5.30 5.59
CA ILE A 62 -13.45 6.17 4.99
C ILE A 62 -12.71 5.44 3.86
N PHE A 63 -12.30 4.19 4.11
CA PHE A 63 -11.66 3.35 3.10
C PHE A 63 -12.56 3.10 1.89
N ARG A 64 -13.86 2.84 2.11
CA ARG A 64 -14.84 2.69 1.03
C ARG A 64 -14.98 3.97 0.20
N GLU A 65 -15.09 5.13 0.83
CA GLU A 65 -15.17 6.41 0.12
C GLU A 65 -13.91 6.70 -0.71
N LEU A 66 -12.73 6.37 -0.18
CA LEU A 66 -11.47 6.52 -0.90
C LEU A 66 -11.45 5.67 -2.19
N ALA A 67 -11.92 4.43 -2.09
CA ALA A 67 -12.08 3.54 -3.24
C ALA A 67 -13.08 4.11 -4.26
N GLU A 68 -14.24 4.58 -3.82
CA GLU A 68 -15.26 5.19 -4.70
C GLU A 68 -14.72 6.44 -5.42
N LYS A 69 -14.06 7.34 -4.68
CA LYS A 69 -13.40 8.55 -5.23
C LYS A 69 -12.33 8.20 -6.26
N SER A 70 -11.75 7.00 -6.19
CA SER A 70 -10.75 6.49 -7.12
C SER A 70 -11.35 5.64 -8.27
N SER A 71 -12.68 5.56 -8.36
CA SER A 71 -13.42 4.70 -9.30
C SER A 71 -13.13 3.21 -9.12
N LEU A 72 -13.05 2.75 -7.87
CA LEU A 72 -12.93 1.35 -7.48
C LEU A 72 -14.27 0.86 -6.89
N ASP A 73 -14.53 -0.45 -6.96
CA ASP A 73 -15.71 -1.07 -6.33
C ASP A 73 -15.35 -1.43 -4.88
N PRO A 74 -15.93 -0.78 -3.87
CA PRO A 74 -15.57 -1.02 -2.47
C PRO A 74 -15.93 -2.42 -1.99
N LYS A 75 -16.85 -3.12 -2.68
CA LYS A 75 -17.17 -4.52 -2.36
C LYS A 75 -15.98 -5.45 -2.59
N GLN A 76 -15.00 -5.00 -3.37
CA GLN A 76 -13.77 -5.72 -3.63
C GLN A 76 -12.69 -5.40 -2.58
N MET A 77 -12.92 -4.57 -1.56
CA MET A 77 -11.88 -4.29 -0.57
C MET A 77 -11.80 -5.41 0.48
N ASN A 78 -10.57 -5.82 0.81
CA ASN A 78 -10.28 -6.76 1.89
C ASN A 78 -9.99 -6.00 3.18
N PHE A 79 -11.01 -5.33 3.70
CA PHE A 79 -10.95 -4.69 5.02
C PHE A 79 -11.13 -5.75 6.09
N LEU A 80 -10.15 -5.91 6.99
CA LEU A 80 -10.03 -7.03 7.90
C LEU A 80 -10.78 -6.86 9.22
N GLY A 81 -10.85 -5.62 9.74
CA GLY A 81 -11.51 -5.36 11.02
C GLY A 81 -10.76 -5.91 12.25
N PRO A 82 -11.31 -5.70 13.46
CA PRO A 82 -10.63 -6.02 14.72
C PRO A 82 -10.37 -7.52 14.92
N GLU A 83 -11.17 -8.39 14.31
CA GLU A 83 -11.09 -9.84 14.47
C GLU A 83 -9.90 -10.49 13.74
N ARG A 84 -9.14 -9.72 12.97
CA ARG A 84 -7.97 -10.16 12.20
C ARG A 84 -6.69 -9.44 12.61
N ILE A 85 -6.72 -8.67 13.69
CA ILE A 85 -5.57 -7.97 14.22
C ILE A 85 -5.04 -8.76 15.41
N VAL A 86 -3.74 -9.03 15.42
CA VAL A 86 -3.06 -9.81 16.47
C VAL A 86 -1.86 -9.07 17.03
N ASP A 87 -1.46 -9.39 18.26
CA ASP A 87 -0.20 -8.90 18.80
C ASP A 87 0.99 -9.63 18.17
N GLY A 88 2.05 -8.85 17.96
CA GLY A 88 3.31 -9.24 17.35
C GLY A 88 3.38 -8.97 15.86
N SER A 89 4.58 -8.58 15.44
CA SER A 89 5.01 -8.46 14.05
C SER A 89 6.39 -9.11 13.91
N PHE A 90 6.86 -9.36 12.69
CA PHE A 90 8.15 -10.01 12.43
C PHE A 90 9.34 -9.03 12.58
N GLY A 91 9.39 -8.27 13.68
CA GLY A 91 10.47 -7.33 14.00
C GLY A 91 10.19 -5.85 13.67
N ASN A 92 9.01 -5.53 13.12
CA ASN A 92 8.60 -4.16 12.75
C ASN A 92 7.57 -3.57 13.73
N ILE A 93 7.06 -2.36 13.52
CA ILE A 93 5.95 -1.84 14.35
C ILE A 93 4.60 -2.46 13.95
N GLY A 94 4.44 -2.83 12.68
CA GLY A 94 3.29 -3.54 12.14
C GLY A 94 3.67 -4.38 10.92
N GLU A 95 2.81 -5.31 10.55
CA GLU A 95 2.89 -6.05 9.29
C GLU A 95 1.54 -6.64 8.91
N TYR A 96 1.10 -6.40 7.68
CA TYR A 96 0.05 -7.19 7.05
C TYR A 96 0.62 -8.48 6.44
N ASN A 97 0.22 -9.62 7.00
CA ASN A 97 0.57 -10.92 6.46
C ASN A 97 -0.51 -11.39 5.50
N SER A 98 -0.26 -11.29 4.20
CA SER A 98 -1.25 -11.68 3.19
C SER A 98 -1.65 -13.16 3.31
N TYR A 99 -0.68 -14.08 3.37
CA TYR A 99 -1.01 -15.50 3.40
C TYR A 99 -1.95 -15.92 4.54
N LYS A 100 -1.79 -15.34 5.73
CA LYS A 100 -2.68 -15.57 6.87
C LYS A 100 -3.87 -14.62 6.88
N ASN A 101 -3.83 -13.58 6.06
CA ASN A 101 -4.77 -12.48 5.96
C ASN A 101 -5.05 -11.85 7.36
N ILE A 102 -3.99 -11.44 8.05
CA ILE A 102 -4.03 -10.82 9.39
C ILE A 102 -3.09 -9.62 9.44
N ILE A 103 -3.38 -8.67 10.33
CA ILE A 103 -2.47 -7.58 10.67
C ILE A 103 -1.83 -7.91 12.01
N GLY A 104 -0.51 -7.90 12.06
CA GLY A 104 0.25 -7.95 13.30
C GLY A 104 0.63 -6.54 13.73
N LEU A 105 0.36 -6.17 14.99
CA LEU A 105 0.85 -4.94 15.62
C LEU A 105 1.78 -5.34 16.76
N SER A 106 3.03 -4.87 16.75
CA SER A 106 3.98 -5.20 17.81
C SER A 106 3.94 -4.12 18.88
N HIS A 107 3.27 -4.39 20.00
CA HIS A 107 3.16 -3.43 21.09
C HIS A 107 4.53 -2.94 21.56
N TRP A 108 5.45 -3.87 21.81
CA TRP A 108 6.81 -3.57 22.26
C TRP A 108 7.59 -2.68 21.27
N ASN A 109 7.51 -2.96 19.96
CA ASN A 109 8.20 -2.13 18.97
C ASN A 109 7.55 -0.75 18.87
N ILE A 110 6.22 -0.67 18.97
CA ILE A 110 5.49 0.60 18.94
C ILE A 110 5.87 1.46 20.15
N GLU A 111 5.87 0.91 21.36
CA GLU A 111 6.31 1.59 22.59
C GLU A 111 7.72 2.14 22.44
N LYS A 112 8.65 1.27 22.01
CA LYS A 112 10.05 1.65 21.81
C LYS A 112 10.20 2.78 20.79
N ASN A 113 9.51 2.71 19.65
CA ASN A 113 9.58 3.77 18.63
C ASN A 113 8.91 5.06 19.10
N ALA A 114 7.80 4.95 19.84
CA ALA A 114 7.12 6.10 20.43
C ALA A 114 8.04 6.83 21.42
N GLU A 115 8.76 6.09 22.27
CA GLU A 115 9.73 6.67 23.20
C GLU A 115 10.92 7.31 22.46
N GLN A 116 11.53 6.59 21.51
CA GLN A 116 12.70 7.06 20.77
C GLN A 116 12.43 8.34 19.97
N GLU A 117 11.26 8.41 19.34
CA GLU A 117 10.86 9.54 18.48
C GLU A 117 10.00 10.58 19.23
N ASN A 118 9.78 10.39 20.53
CA ASN A 118 8.91 11.23 21.37
C ASN A 118 7.51 11.45 20.75
N LEU A 119 6.88 10.36 20.32
CA LEU A 119 5.57 10.31 19.69
C LEU A 119 4.50 9.80 20.66
N ASP A 120 3.24 10.20 20.42
CA ASP A 120 2.09 9.62 21.12
C ASP A 120 1.90 8.16 20.71
N ILE A 121 1.96 7.26 21.68
CA ILE A 121 1.88 5.82 21.45
C ILE A 121 0.56 5.41 20.77
N TYR A 122 -0.56 5.99 21.19
CA TYR A 122 -1.87 5.65 20.65
C TYR A 122 -1.99 6.08 19.18
N LEU A 123 -1.51 7.29 18.85
CA LEU A 123 -1.47 7.77 17.47
C LEU A 123 -0.51 6.95 16.61
N LEU A 124 0.62 6.49 17.16
CA LEU A 124 1.53 5.58 16.45
C LEU A 124 0.89 4.21 16.19
N THR A 125 0.22 3.62 17.18
CA THR A 125 -0.53 2.36 16.97
C THR A 125 -1.63 2.55 15.93
N LEU A 126 -2.41 3.63 16.00
CA LEU A 126 -3.49 3.91 15.04
C LEU A 126 -2.96 4.13 13.61
N LYS A 127 -1.89 4.92 13.45
CA LYS A 127 -1.21 5.09 12.16
C LYS A 127 -0.75 3.75 11.60
N THR A 128 -0.11 2.93 12.44
CA THR A 128 0.42 1.61 12.05
C THR A 128 -0.71 0.70 11.60
N LEU A 129 -1.80 0.62 12.37
CA LEU A 129 -3.01 -0.12 11.98
C LEU A 129 -3.54 0.34 10.61
N ILE A 130 -3.73 1.64 10.41
CA ILE A 130 -4.25 2.18 9.15
C ILE A 130 -3.29 1.90 7.98
N HIS A 131 -1.98 1.95 8.22
CA HIS A 131 -0.96 1.62 7.23
C HIS A 131 -1.08 0.17 6.78
N GLU A 132 -1.11 -0.78 7.71
CA GLU A 132 -1.25 -2.20 7.38
C GLU A 132 -2.64 -2.55 6.79
N GLU A 133 -3.70 -1.86 7.22
CA GLU A 133 -5.04 -1.99 6.62
C GLU A 133 -5.05 -1.47 5.17
N THR A 134 -4.22 -0.48 4.86
CA THR A 134 -4.03 -0.01 3.48
C THR A 134 -3.37 -1.07 2.61
N HIS A 135 -2.36 -1.77 3.14
CA HIS A 135 -1.78 -2.95 2.50
C HIS A 135 -2.83 -4.06 2.29
N ALA A 136 -3.63 -4.38 3.32
CA ALA A 136 -4.67 -5.40 3.26
C ALA A 136 -5.76 -5.08 2.22
N THR A 137 -6.15 -3.83 2.11
CA THR A 137 -7.19 -3.37 1.16
C THR A 137 -6.68 -3.23 -0.27
N SER A 138 -5.36 -3.19 -0.48
CA SER A 138 -4.72 -3.20 -1.80
C SER A 138 -4.92 -4.54 -2.52
N ARG A 139 -4.50 -4.62 -3.80
CA ARG A 139 -4.53 -5.89 -4.51
C ARG A 139 -3.32 -6.73 -4.12
N ILE A 140 -3.59 -7.96 -3.69
CA ILE A 140 -2.55 -8.95 -3.44
C ILE A 140 -2.65 -10.12 -4.43
N GLU A 141 -1.49 -10.51 -4.97
CA GLU A 141 -1.29 -11.68 -5.81
C GLU A 141 -0.14 -12.52 -5.22
N CYS A 142 -0.45 -13.73 -4.78
CA CYS A 142 0.49 -14.65 -4.17
C CYS A 142 0.70 -15.86 -5.08
N TYR A 143 1.96 -16.21 -5.31
CA TYR A 143 2.38 -17.34 -6.12
C TYR A 143 3.19 -18.29 -5.25
N GLN A 144 2.82 -19.56 -5.21
CA GLN A 144 3.56 -20.58 -4.46
C GLN A 144 4.40 -21.44 -5.43
N ASP A 145 5.60 -21.80 -4.98
CA ASP A 145 6.46 -22.78 -5.63
C ASP A 145 5.95 -24.18 -5.30
N MET A 146 5.49 -24.91 -6.31
CA MET A 146 4.94 -26.27 -6.17
C MET A 146 5.97 -27.27 -5.63
N GLN A 147 7.25 -27.09 -5.92
CA GLN A 147 8.31 -28.00 -5.49
C GLN A 147 8.71 -27.71 -4.04
N LEU A 148 8.77 -26.44 -3.66
CA LEU A 148 9.21 -26.02 -2.31
C LEU A 148 8.06 -25.86 -1.32
N LYS A 149 6.80 -25.93 -1.77
CA LYS A 149 5.59 -25.64 -0.98
C LYS A 149 5.63 -24.30 -0.25
N ASN A 150 6.44 -23.36 -0.72
CA ASN A 150 6.66 -22.04 -0.13
C ASN A 150 6.19 -20.95 -1.09
N ILE A 151 5.85 -19.77 -0.57
CA ILE A 151 5.53 -18.61 -1.40
C ILE A 151 6.77 -18.25 -2.24
N ALA A 152 6.64 -18.36 -3.56
CA ALA A 152 7.67 -18.06 -4.55
C ALA A 152 7.73 -16.56 -4.87
N ARG A 153 6.55 -15.93 -4.94
CA ARG A 153 6.39 -14.52 -5.24
C ARG A 153 5.15 -13.99 -4.54
N GLU A 154 5.31 -12.86 -3.88
CA GLU A 154 4.22 -12.09 -3.32
C GLU A 154 4.23 -10.71 -4.00
N LYS A 155 3.07 -10.27 -4.46
CA LYS A 155 2.89 -8.95 -5.02
C LYS A 155 1.76 -8.26 -4.26
N MET A 156 2.04 -7.08 -3.76
CA MET A 156 1.13 -6.26 -2.97
C MET A 156 1.15 -4.87 -3.57
N GLY A 157 0.03 -4.47 -4.18
CA GLY A 157 -0.04 -3.24 -4.96
C GLY A 157 1.03 -3.19 -6.06
N PHE A 158 1.96 -2.24 -5.93
CA PHE A 158 3.07 -2.05 -6.86
C PHE A 158 4.34 -2.80 -6.45
N ALA A 159 4.44 -3.25 -5.19
CA ALA A 159 5.60 -3.98 -4.69
C ALA A 159 5.56 -5.45 -5.12
N GLN A 160 6.75 -6.01 -5.40
CA GLN A 160 6.90 -7.41 -5.75
C GLN A 160 8.12 -8.02 -5.09
N ALA A 161 7.90 -9.00 -4.23
CA ALA A 161 8.94 -9.86 -3.70
C ALA A 161 9.19 -11.01 -4.70
N VAL A 162 10.24 -10.90 -5.53
CA VAL A 162 10.79 -12.04 -6.29
C VAL A 162 12.06 -12.53 -5.61
N ARG A 163 12.22 -13.86 -5.52
CA ARG A 163 13.43 -14.52 -5.01
C ARG A 163 14.65 -14.42 -5.95
N GLU A 164 14.44 -14.16 -7.23
CA GLU A 164 15.51 -14.04 -8.23
C GLU A 164 15.49 -12.66 -8.87
N THR A 165 16.57 -11.88 -8.72
CA THR A 165 16.81 -10.72 -9.57
C THR A 165 18.31 -10.54 -9.82
N THR A 166 18.65 -10.25 -11.07
CA THR A 166 19.94 -9.69 -11.49
C THR A 166 20.16 -8.31 -10.83
N GLU A 167 21.38 -7.79 -10.86
CA GLU A 167 21.79 -6.52 -10.21
C GLU A 167 20.99 -5.29 -10.69
N GLN A 168 20.50 -5.28 -11.93
CA GLN A 168 19.63 -4.21 -12.45
C GLN A 168 18.17 -4.38 -12.02
N GLY A 169 17.73 -5.62 -11.77
CA GLY A 169 16.42 -5.94 -11.21
C GLY A 169 16.30 -5.60 -9.71
N SER A 170 17.41 -5.56 -8.97
CA SER A 170 17.39 -5.20 -7.54
C SER A 170 17.12 -3.71 -7.31
N ARG A 171 17.60 -2.82 -8.19
CA ARG A 171 17.41 -1.36 -8.05
C ARG A 171 15.95 -0.93 -8.23
N TRP A 172 15.32 -1.38 -9.31
CA TRP A 172 13.90 -1.13 -9.56
C TRP A 172 13.00 -1.80 -8.54
N LYS A 173 13.45 -2.92 -7.97
CA LYS A 173 12.76 -3.57 -6.86
C LYS A 173 12.74 -2.68 -5.61
N ILE A 174 13.85 -2.05 -5.24
CA ILE A 174 13.90 -1.08 -4.14
C ILE A 174 13.00 0.12 -4.47
N PHE A 175 13.15 0.72 -5.65
CA PHE A 175 12.32 1.86 -6.06
C PHE A 175 10.81 1.57 -6.01
N PHE A 176 10.35 0.45 -6.58
CA PHE A 176 8.92 0.11 -6.57
C PHE A 176 8.41 -0.32 -5.20
N PHE A 177 9.28 -0.89 -4.35
CA PHE A 177 8.95 -1.14 -2.95
C PHE A 177 8.74 0.18 -2.21
N ASP A 178 9.69 1.10 -2.26
CA ASP A 178 9.58 2.42 -1.62
C ASP A 178 8.42 3.24 -2.20
N PHE A 179 8.13 3.09 -3.50
CA PHE A 179 7.00 3.75 -4.13
C PHE A 179 5.67 3.19 -3.62
N ASN A 180 5.58 1.86 -3.43
CA ASN A 180 4.43 1.22 -2.82
C ASN A 180 4.21 1.70 -1.39
N GLU A 181 5.25 1.65 -0.54
CA GLU A 181 5.20 2.13 0.85
C GLU A 181 4.84 3.63 0.91
N GLY A 182 5.37 4.45 0.00
CA GLY A 182 5.05 5.87 -0.09
C GLY A 182 3.58 6.14 -0.43
N ILE A 183 2.99 5.35 -1.33
CA ILE A 183 1.55 5.45 -1.65
C ILE A 183 0.72 4.97 -0.46
N THR A 184 1.08 3.84 0.14
CA THR A 184 0.43 3.31 1.35
C THR A 184 0.45 4.34 2.47
N GLU A 185 1.59 4.97 2.74
CA GLU A 185 1.73 6.02 3.75
C GLU A 185 0.89 7.27 3.43
N LYS A 186 0.86 7.71 2.16
CA LYS A 186 0.01 8.85 1.75
C LYS A 186 -1.47 8.56 1.99
N ILE A 187 -1.94 7.38 1.60
CA ILE A 187 -3.31 6.93 1.88
C ILE A 187 -3.55 6.87 3.39
N CYS A 188 -2.63 6.27 4.15
CA CYS A 188 -2.71 6.17 5.60
C CYS A 188 -2.93 7.54 6.24
N ARG A 189 -2.16 8.55 5.83
CA ARG A 189 -2.32 9.93 6.30
C ARG A 189 -3.67 10.52 5.92
N GLU A 190 -4.16 10.33 4.69
CA GLU A 190 -5.49 10.79 4.29
C GLU A 190 -6.60 10.14 5.13
N VAL A 191 -6.52 8.82 5.34
CA VAL A 191 -7.48 8.07 6.16
C VAL A 191 -7.41 8.52 7.63
N MET A 192 -6.21 8.70 8.19
CA MET A 192 -6.02 9.12 9.58
C MET A 192 -6.56 10.54 9.82
N ARG A 193 -6.36 11.46 8.86
CA ARG A 193 -6.94 12.81 8.91
C ARG A 193 -8.46 12.77 8.89
N GLU A 194 -9.04 12.10 7.90
CA GLU A 194 -10.49 11.96 7.80
C GLU A 194 -11.08 11.28 9.04
N TYR A 195 -10.41 10.25 9.56
CA TYR A 195 -10.80 9.59 10.80
C TYR A 195 -10.78 10.56 11.97
N SER A 196 -9.76 11.41 12.08
CA SER A 196 -9.66 12.41 13.17
C SER A 196 -10.66 13.56 13.09
N ILE A 197 -11.13 13.89 11.88
CA ILE A 197 -12.16 14.92 11.67
C ILE A 197 -13.53 14.38 12.06
N ARG A 198 -13.80 13.12 11.70
CA ARG A 198 -15.12 12.49 11.86
C ARG A 198 -15.29 11.76 13.20
N SER A 199 -14.19 11.26 13.74
CA SER A 199 -14.18 10.59 15.03
C SER A 199 -14.29 11.61 16.16
N GLN A 200 -15.11 11.27 17.16
CA GLN A 200 -15.17 12.03 18.42
C GLN A 200 -14.11 11.57 19.43
N SER A 201 -13.37 10.48 19.14
CA SER A 201 -12.45 9.85 20.08
C SER A 201 -11.03 10.40 20.04
N ILE A 202 -10.68 11.20 19.03
CA ILE A 202 -9.32 11.76 18.87
C ILE A 202 -9.36 13.23 18.48
N ASN A 203 -8.38 14.00 18.96
CA ASN A 203 -8.25 15.41 18.62
C ASN A 203 -7.55 15.59 17.26
N HIS A 204 -8.24 16.18 16.29
CA HIS A 204 -7.71 16.44 14.94
C HIS A 204 -6.39 17.23 14.93
N GLN A 205 -6.23 18.26 15.79
CA GLN A 205 -4.99 19.03 15.86
C GLN A 205 -3.81 18.21 16.40
N ALA A 206 -4.08 17.30 17.36
CA ALA A 206 -3.07 16.37 17.84
C ALA A 206 -2.62 15.41 16.73
N VAL A 207 -3.55 14.96 15.88
CA VAL A 207 -3.24 14.14 14.70
C VAL A 207 -2.40 14.90 13.69
N GLU A 208 -2.74 16.13 13.32
CA GLU A 208 -1.91 16.92 12.39
C GLU A 208 -0.49 17.11 12.93
N LYS A 209 -0.35 17.51 14.20
CA LYS A 209 0.96 17.66 14.84
C LYS A 209 1.75 16.35 14.85
N PHE A 210 1.10 15.23 15.17
CA PHE A 210 1.73 13.91 15.14
C PHE A 210 2.19 13.54 13.73
N LEU A 211 1.37 13.77 12.71
CA LEU A 211 1.72 13.48 11.31
C LEU A 211 2.88 14.36 10.81
N GLU A 212 2.98 15.60 11.25
CA GLU A 212 4.11 16.49 10.95
C GLU A 212 5.42 16.01 11.59
N LEU A 213 5.35 15.51 12.83
CA LEU A 213 6.52 15.05 13.58
C LEU A 213 6.99 13.65 13.19
N SER A 214 6.09 12.77 12.76
CA SER A 214 6.42 11.37 12.47
C SER A 214 7.37 11.25 11.27
N PRO A 215 8.63 10.78 11.46
CA PRO A 215 9.59 10.61 10.37
C PRO A 215 9.35 9.32 9.56
N ILE A 216 8.50 8.43 10.07
CA ILE A 216 8.26 7.10 9.51
C ILE A 216 7.71 7.25 8.08
N TYR A 217 8.39 6.64 7.11
CA TYR A 217 8.10 6.70 5.66
C TYR A 217 8.13 8.12 5.05
N LYS A 218 8.80 9.09 5.69
CA LYS A 218 8.90 10.46 5.16
C LYS A 218 9.50 10.50 3.76
N ASP A 219 10.62 9.84 3.54
CA ASP A 219 11.34 9.87 2.26
C ASP A 219 10.54 9.18 1.15
N ALA A 220 9.92 8.04 1.44
CA ALA A 220 9.03 7.34 0.53
C ALA A 220 7.83 8.21 0.12
N ARG A 221 7.21 8.92 1.07
CA ARG A 221 6.13 9.87 0.81
C ARG A 221 6.60 11.04 -0.09
N GLU A 222 7.74 11.64 0.25
CA GLU A 222 8.31 12.76 -0.51
C GLU A 222 8.72 12.36 -1.93
N MET A 223 9.18 11.12 -2.11
CA MET A 223 9.40 10.54 -3.43
C MET A 223 8.08 10.48 -4.23
N VAL A 224 6.97 10.01 -3.64
CA VAL A 224 5.68 9.97 -4.33
C VAL A 224 5.19 11.37 -4.69
N ASP A 225 5.31 12.35 -3.79
CA ASP A 225 4.96 13.75 -4.04
C ASP A 225 5.78 14.35 -5.21
N THR A 226 7.06 14.00 -5.27
CA THR A 226 7.96 14.39 -6.37
C THR A 226 7.51 13.76 -7.68
N ILE A 227 7.24 12.45 -7.69
CA ILE A 227 6.76 11.73 -8.88
C ILE A 227 5.45 12.35 -9.38
N ILE A 228 4.47 12.57 -8.50
CA ILE A 228 3.18 13.21 -8.84
C ILE A 228 3.43 14.57 -9.51
N SER A 229 4.31 15.39 -8.94
CA SER A 229 4.63 16.72 -9.46
C SER A 229 5.27 16.67 -10.85
N VAL A 230 6.20 15.73 -11.08
CA VAL A 230 6.84 15.53 -12.39
C VAL A 230 5.83 15.07 -13.43
N PHE A 231 4.98 14.08 -13.09
CA PHE A 231 3.92 13.60 -13.98
C PHE A 231 2.93 14.72 -14.31
N ALA A 232 2.47 15.49 -13.32
CA ALA A 232 1.56 16.63 -13.52
C ALA A 232 2.18 17.67 -14.49
N LYS A 233 3.45 18.05 -14.27
CA LYS A 233 4.17 19.01 -15.11
C LYS A 233 4.34 18.53 -16.55
N LYS A 234 4.74 17.27 -16.78
CA LYS A 234 5.00 16.74 -18.13
C LYS A 234 3.72 16.49 -18.95
N THR A 235 2.61 16.22 -18.28
CA THR A 235 1.37 15.74 -18.91
C THR A 235 0.27 16.79 -18.98
N GLY A 236 0.40 17.85 -18.16
CA GLY A 236 -0.63 18.88 -17.98
C GLY A 236 -1.85 18.40 -17.18
N PHE A 237 -1.79 17.22 -16.55
CA PHE A 237 -2.83 16.78 -15.61
C PHE A 237 -2.66 17.43 -14.23
N SER A 238 -3.75 17.52 -13.48
CA SER A 238 -3.66 17.96 -12.09
C SER A 238 -2.94 16.91 -11.23
N PRO A 239 -2.22 17.31 -10.16
CA PRO A 239 -1.66 16.39 -9.18
C PRO A 239 -2.70 15.40 -8.63
N ASP A 240 -3.92 15.86 -8.36
CA ASP A 240 -5.05 15.03 -7.91
C ASP A 240 -5.42 13.93 -8.91
N PHE A 241 -5.39 14.23 -10.21
CA PHE A 241 -5.66 13.22 -11.24
C PHE A 241 -4.59 12.12 -11.26
N ILE A 242 -3.30 12.50 -11.13
CA ILE A 242 -2.19 11.55 -11.05
C ILE A 242 -2.30 10.70 -9.78
N TRP A 243 -2.57 11.35 -8.64
CA TRP A 243 -2.72 10.68 -7.34
C TRP A 243 -3.82 9.62 -7.35
N LYS A 244 -5.03 9.96 -7.85
CA LYS A 244 -6.13 9.01 -8.03
C LYS A 244 -5.78 7.86 -8.99
N GLY A 245 -4.93 8.13 -9.98
CA GLY A 245 -4.38 7.10 -10.86
C GLY A 245 -3.49 6.10 -10.10
N PHE A 246 -2.63 6.58 -9.21
CA PHE A 246 -1.78 5.73 -8.37
C PHE A 246 -2.58 4.93 -7.34
N ILE A 247 -3.56 5.53 -6.65
CA ILE A 247 -4.47 4.77 -5.77
C ILE A 247 -5.15 3.65 -6.56
N ARG A 248 -5.68 3.96 -7.75
CA ARG A 248 -6.32 2.93 -8.59
C ARG A 248 -5.36 1.81 -8.95
N GLY A 249 -4.14 2.13 -9.36
CA GLY A 249 -3.15 1.11 -9.72
C GLY A 249 -2.75 0.23 -8.54
N LEU A 250 -2.61 0.81 -7.33
CA LEU A 250 -2.36 0.06 -6.10
C LEU A 250 -3.47 -0.97 -5.81
N TYR A 251 -4.72 -0.53 -5.87
CA TYR A 251 -5.88 -1.38 -5.55
C TYR A 251 -6.25 -2.38 -6.65
N GLN A 252 -5.77 -2.17 -7.87
CA GLN A 252 -5.94 -3.10 -8.99
C GLN A 252 -4.76 -4.04 -9.17
N GLY A 253 -3.64 -3.77 -8.49
CA GLY A 253 -2.41 -4.55 -8.58
C GLY A 253 -1.77 -4.38 -9.94
N ASP A 254 -1.65 -3.14 -10.42
CA ASP A 254 -0.89 -2.89 -11.63
C ASP A 254 0.57 -3.28 -11.42
N ASP A 255 1.16 -3.84 -12.47
CA ASP A 255 2.50 -4.40 -12.43
C ASP A 255 3.48 -3.41 -13.05
N LEU A 256 4.20 -2.64 -12.23
CA LEU A 256 5.18 -1.67 -12.72
C LEU A 256 6.37 -2.31 -13.43
N TYR A 257 6.56 -3.64 -13.31
CA TYR A 257 7.54 -4.39 -14.09
C TYR A 257 7.07 -4.71 -15.51
N LYS A 258 5.79 -4.46 -15.84
CA LYS A 258 5.34 -4.51 -17.23
C LYS A 258 6.05 -3.42 -18.02
N LYS A 259 6.66 -3.82 -19.14
CA LYS A 259 7.41 -2.92 -20.02
C LYS A 259 6.71 -1.59 -20.30
N GLU A 260 5.41 -1.59 -20.53
CA GLU A 260 4.65 -0.35 -20.80
C GLU A 260 4.67 0.66 -19.65
N LEU A 261 4.54 0.19 -18.40
CA LEU A 261 4.58 1.03 -17.19
C LEU A 261 6.02 1.38 -16.83
N TYR A 262 6.94 0.43 -16.97
CA TYR A 262 8.37 0.67 -16.83
C TYR A 262 8.86 1.78 -17.77
N ASP A 263 8.60 1.66 -19.07
CA ASP A 263 8.97 2.64 -20.09
C ASP A 263 8.36 4.03 -19.79
N LEU A 264 7.13 4.05 -19.23
CA LEU A 264 6.47 5.30 -18.85
C LEU A 264 7.21 6.00 -17.71
N PHE A 265 7.60 5.27 -16.67
CA PHE A 265 8.37 5.81 -15.55
C PHE A 265 9.76 6.26 -16.02
N GLU A 266 10.42 5.47 -16.87
CA GLU A 266 11.72 5.81 -17.44
C GLU A 266 11.67 7.08 -18.30
N GLU A 267 10.68 7.23 -19.18
CA GLU A 267 10.50 8.42 -20.03
C GLU A 267 10.10 9.67 -19.20
N THR A 268 9.33 9.46 -18.13
CA THR A 268 8.82 10.55 -17.30
C THR A 268 9.87 11.04 -16.30
N LEU A 269 10.57 10.14 -15.63
CA LEU A 269 11.54 10.48 -14.59
C LEU A 269 12.96 10.60 -15.16
N GLY A 270 13.31 9.80 -16.15
CA GLY A 270 14.69 9.56 -16.61
C GLY A 270 15.38 8.49 -15.76
N VAL A 271 16.20 7.63 -16.39
CA VAL A 271 16.95 6.54 -15.73
C VAL A 271 17.79 7.03 -14.55
N SER A 272 18.49 8.15 -14.72
CA SER A 272 19.35 8.73 -13.69
C SER A 272 18.56 9.23 -12.47
N SER A 273 17.32 9.68 -12.66
CA SER A 273 16.45 10.14 -11.58
C SER A 273 15.91 8.97 -10.77
N VAL A 274 15.61 7.83 -11.41
CA VAL A 274 15.19 6.62 -10.69
C VAL A 274 16.33 6.08 -9.82
N ASP A 275 17.55 6.07 -10.35
CA ASP A 275 18.74 5.67 -9.60
C ASP A 275 18.99 6.59 -8.38
N ALA A 276 18.79 7.90 -8.53
CA ALA A 276 18.92 8.85 -7.43
C ALA A 276 17.81 8.67 -6.38
N LEU A 277 16.55 8.53 -6.82
CA LEU A 277 15.40 8.28 -5.94
C LEU A 277 15.55 6.95 -5.16
N ALA A 278 16.00 5.88 -5.82
CA ALA A 278 16.21 4.57 -5.20
C ALA A 278 17.34 4.56 -4.15
N ARG A 279 18.25 5.54 -4.17
CA ARG A 279 19.32 5.69 -3.19
C ARG A 279 18.96 6.67 -2.06
N GLY A 280 17.74 7.21 -2.05
CA GLY A 280 17.39 8.31 -1.16
C GLY A 280 18.15 9.61 -1.47
N GLU A 281 18.85 9.67 -2.60
CA GLU A 281 19.46 10.86 -3.16
C GLU A 281 18.36 11.67 -3.85
N LEU A 282 17.36 12.08 -3.08
CA LEU A 282 16.40 13.07 -3.56
C LEU A 282 17.23 14.28 -4.01
N PRO A 283 17.06 14.80 -5.25
CA PRO A 283 17.59 16.10 -5.60
C PRO A 283 16.73 17.15 -4.90
N ILE A 284 16.81 17.21 -3.56
CA ILE A 284 16.20 18.24 -2.74
C ILE A 284 17.03 19.50 -2.97
N GLY A 285 16.63 20.32 -3.94
CA GLY A 285 16.95 21.74 -3.90
C GLY A 285 17.53 22.44 -5.13
N THR A 286 17.74 21.81 -6.29
CA THR A 286 18.43 22.51 -7.41
C THR A 286 17.86 22.32 -8.82
N GLN A 287 16.57 21.97 -8.99
CA GLN A 287 15.89 22.21 -10.29
C GLN A 287 15.05 23.50 -10.30
N LYS A 288 15.60 24.57 -9.70
CA LYS A 288 15.41 25.92 -10.25
C LYS A 288 16.14 26.09 -11.58
N ASP A 289 17.04 25.17 -11.93
CA ASP A 289 17.70 25.14 -13.22
C ASP A 289 16.88 24.33 -14.22
N GLN A 290 16.15 25.08 -15.05
CA GLN A 290 16.07 24.88 -16.50
C GLN A 290 16.41 23.47 -17.01
N VAL A 291 15.51 22.50 -16.79
CA VAL A 291 15.19 21.66 -17.95
C VAL A 291 14.37 22.57 -18.84
N ASP A 292 14.98 23.04 -19.94
CA ASP A 292 14.26 23.69 -21.02
C ASP A 292 13.23 22.68 -21.57
N LEU A 293 12.06 22.66 -20.92
CA LEU A 293 10.93 21.79 -21.23
C LEU A 293 10.08 22.41 -22.36
N SER A 294 10.66 23.30 -23.17
CA SER A 294 10.12 23.63 -24.48
C SER A 294 10.14 22.44 -25.45
N ALA A 295 10.55 21.24 -24.99
CA ALA A 295 10.39 19.95 -25.65
C ALA A 295 8.92 19.67 -26.07
N LYS A 296 8.61 20.19 -27.26
CA LYS A 296 7.69 19.70 -28.29
C LYS A 296 6.36 19.18 -27.75
N THR A 297 5.32 20.00 -27.91
CA THR A 297 3.89 19.66 -27.78
C THR A 297 3.50 18.25 -28.23
N LYS A 298 4.19 17.66 -29.22
CA LYS A 298 3.99 16.27 -29.67
C LYS A 298 4.38 15.20 -28.65
N GLU A 299 5.48 15.35 -27.89
CA GLU A 299 5.91 14.37 -26.88
C GLU A 299 4.99 14.42 -25.65
N SER A 300 4.64 15.62 -25.18
CA SER A 300 3.65 15.78 -24.10
C SER A 300 2.29 15.20 -24.48
N THR A 301 1.84 15.37 -25.73
CA THR A 301 0.57 14.79 -26.23
C THR A 301 0.61 13.26 -26.22
N LYS A 302 1.69 12.64 -26.72
CA LYS A 302 1.86 11.17 -26.70
C LYS A 302 1.92 10.61 -25.27
N LEU A 303 2.63 11.28 -24.38
CA LEU A 303 2.71 10.90 -22.97
C LEU A 303 1.33 10.97 -22.30
N LYS A 304 0.58 12.04 -22.58
CA LYS A 304 -0.79 12.24 -22.10
C LYS A 304 -1.72 11.13 -22.60
N GLU A 305 -1.69 10.81 -23.89
CA GLU A 305 -2.48 9.72 -24.48
C GLU A 305 -2.15 8.36 -23.86
N ARG A 306 -0.86 8.05 -23.65
CA ARG A 306 -0.42 6.82 -22.99
C ARG A 306 -0.93 6.73 -21.56
N LEU A 307 -0.80 7.79 -20.78
CA LEU A 307 -1.32 7.85 -19.41
C LEU A 307 -2.83 7.71 -19.34
N ILE A 308 -3.55 8.39 -20.23
CA ILE A 308 -5.01 8.21 -20.35
C ILE A 308 -5.32 6.75 -20.63
N LYS A 309 -4.64 6.12 -21.59
CA LYS A 309 -4.87 4.73 -21.96
C LYS A 309 -4.59 3.77 -20.80
N ILE A 310 -3.52 3.99 -20.05
CA ILE A 310 -3.17 3.21 -18.85
C ILE A 310 -4.27 3.39 -17.79
N PHE A 311 -4.61 4.62 -17.43
CA PHE A 311 -5.62 4.92 -16.41
C PHE A 311 -7.05 4.53 -16.83
N GLN A 312 -7.36 4.48 -18.13
CA GLN A 312 -8.62 4.00 -18.68
C GLN A 312 -8.68 2.47 -18.73
N ARG A 313 -7.58 1.78 -19.07
CA ARG A 313 -7.49 0.32 -18.97
C ARG A 313 -7.74 -0.14 -17.55
N MET A 314 -7.15 0.56 -16.59
CA MET A 314 -7.45 0.39 -15.17
C MET A 314 -8.98 0.49 -14.90
N ARG A 315 -9.68 1.45 -15.52
CA ARG A 315 -11.13 1.60 -15.39
C ARG A 315 -11.96 0.45 -16.02
N HIS A 316 -11.50 -0.14 -17.13
CA HIS A 316 -12.26 -1.13 -17.90
C HIS A 316 -12.13 -2.58 -17.41
N ILE A 317 -11.18 -2.90 -16.51
CA ILE A 317 -11.10 -4.24 -15.90
C ILE A 317 -12.35 -4.52 -15.03
N GLN A 318 -13.06 -3.49 -14.56
CA GLN A 318 -14.27 -3.65 -13.75
C GLN A 318 -15.52 -4.03 -14.55
N THR A 319 -15.64 -3.63 -15.82
CA THR A 319 -16.88 -3.85 -16.60
C THR A 319 -16.91 -5.19 -17.34
N LYS A 320 -15.77 -5.88 -17.49
CA LYS A 320 -15.69 -7.14 -18.26
C LYS A 320 -15.84 -8.43 -17.44
N LYS A 321 -16.07 -8.35 -16.13
CA LYS A 321 -16.24 -9.53 -15.25
C LYS A 321 -17.67 -9.78 -14.75
N VAL A 322 -18.68 -9.21 -15.43
CA VAL A 322 -20.09 -9.54 -15.18
C VAL A 322 -20.70 -10.05 -16.49
N VAL A 323 -20.39 -11.30 -16.85
CA VAL A 323 -21.23 -12.16 -17.69
C VAL A 323 -21.17 -13.56 -17.11
#